data_AF-A0A395IQS4-F1
#
_entry.id   AF-A0A395IQS4-F1
#
_cell.length_a   1.000
_cell.length_b   1.000
_cell.length_c   1.000
_cell.angle_alpha   90.00
_cell.angle_beta   90.00
_cell.angle_gamma   90.00
#
_symmetry.space_group_name_H-M   'P 1'
#
loop_
_entity.id
_entity.type
_entity.pdbx_description
1 polymer ?
#
loop_
_entity_poly.entity_id
_entity_poly.type
_entity_poly.pdbx_seq_one_letter_code
_entity_poly.pdbx_strand_id
1 'polypeptide(L)'
;MLQPIWTLPCVIALRFWPGAGIKAWDTYALVTVLLSYPYCHAILVGWTSKNANNVGTRSVSSALYNMAVQLGNICGNFIYRADDKPLYHRGNTQLVIINIASIVVFLLTKVYYVTRNRQREKIWSAMTPEEQRDYKRNAKETGSSRLDFRFAH
;
A
#
# COMPACT_ATOMS: atom_id res chain seq x y z
N MET A 1 -3.51 -2.59 4.60
CA MET A 1 -4.16 -1.71 5.60
C MET A 1 -3.84 -2.08 7.05
N LEU A 2 -3.67 -3.35 7.42
CA LEU A 2 -3.40 -3.73 8.82
C LEU A 2 -2.09 -3.12 9.37
N GLN A 3 -1.01 -3.11 8.59
CA GLN A 3 0.29 -2.54 8.97
C GLN A 3 0.23 -1.04 9.38
N PRO A 4 -0.31 -0.11 8.56
CA PRO A 4 -0.36 1.29 8.96
C PRO A 4 -1.27 1.51 10.18
N ILE A 5 -2.37 0.77 10.31
CA ILE A 5 -3.26 0.83 11.49
C ILE A 5 -2.53 0.40 12.77
N TRP A 6 -1.70 -0.65 12.70
CA TRP A 6 -0.89 -1.12 13.82
C TRP A 6 0.20 -0.12 14.24
N THR A 7 0.85 0.48 13.25
CA THR A 7 2.00 1.37 13.48
C THR A 7 1.58 2.78 13.88
N LEU A 8 0.39 3.25 13.50
CA LEU A 8 -0.12 4.58 13.81
C LEU A 8 -0.12 4.93 15.32
N PRO A 9 -0.72 4.14 16.23
CA PRO A 9 -0.70 4.46 17.67
C PRO A 9 0.72 4.45 18.24
N CYS A 10 1.59 3.57 17.74
CA CYS A 10 2.97 3.48 18.18
C CYS A 10 3.78 4.72 17.78
N VAL A 11 3.63 5.21 16.54
CA VAL A 11 4.31 6.42 16.06
C VAL A 11 3.76 7.69 16.73
N ILE A 12 2.45 7.75 17.00
CA ILE A 12 1.84 8.84 17.79
C ILE A 12 2.42 8.86 19.20
N ALA A 13 2.52 7.69 19.84
CA ALA A 13 3.11 7.58 21.17
C ALA A 13 4.58 8.03 21.18
N LEU A 14 5.40 7.66 20.17
CA LEU A 14 6.76 8.19 20.02
C LEU A 14 6.81 9.71 19.87
N ARG A 15 5.82 10.32 19.21
CA ARG A 15 5.81 11.76 18.94
C ARG A 15 5.43 12.59 20.17
N PHE A 16 4.40 12.17 20.91
CA PHE A 16 3.77 13.00 21.95
C PHE A 16 4.18 12.63 23.36
N TRP A 17 4.81 11.47 23.57
CA TRP A 17 5.21 11.05 24.89
C TRP A 17 6.57 11.67 25.28
N PRO A 18 6.64 12.48 26.35
CA PRO A 18 7.88 13.16 26.77
C PRO A 18 8.96 12.20 27.31
N GLY A 19 8.62 10.94 27.59
CA GLY A 19 9.56 9.91 28.04
C GLY A 19 10.28 9.18 26.91
N ALA A 20 9.89 9.41 25.65
CA ALA A 20 10.47 8.74 24.49
C ALA A 20 11.95 9.12 24.34
N GLY A 21 12.86 8.15 24.37
CA GLY A 21 14.30 8.36 24.28
C GLY A 21 14.99 8.76 25.60
N ILE A 22 14.22 9.04 26.67
CA ILE A 22 14.75 9.30 28.02
C ILE A 22 14.62 8.04 28.90
N LYS A 23 13.45 7.38 28.86
CA LYS A 23 13.23 6.11 29.56
C LYS A 23 13.55 4.94 28.62
N ALA A 24 14.74 4.36 28.78
CA ALA A 24 15.27 3.34 27.89
C ALA A 24 14.36 2.10 27.76
N TRP A 25 13.90 1.53 28.88
CA TRP A 25 13.07 0.32 28.89
C TRP A 25 11.67 0.53 28.30
N ASP A 26 11.02 1.62 28.67
CA ASP A 26 9.69 1.96 28.15
C ASP A 26 9.74 2.29 26.65
N THR A 27 10.79 3.00 26.20
CA THR A 27 11.03 3.26 24.77
C THR A 27 11.33 1.96 24.02
N TYR A 28 12.12 1.06 24.61
CA TYR A 28 12.42 -0.25 24.03
C TYR A 28 11.15 -1.08 23.85
N ALA A 29 10.30 -1.17 24.87
CA ALA A 29 9.03 -1.90 24.78
C ALA A 29 8.13 -1.34 23.65
N LEU A 30 8.03 -0.01 23.56
CA LEU A 30 7.25 0.65 22.53
C LEU A 30 7.80 0.37 21.12
N VAL A 31 9.12 0.46 20.94
CA VAL A 31 9.78 0.17 19.66
C VAL A 31 9.63 -1.31 19.28
N THR A 32 9.71 -2.22 20.24
CA THR A 32 9.44 -3.65 20.00
C THR A 32 8.02 -3.89 19.51
N VAL A 33 7.01 -3.24 20.10
CA VAL A 33 5.61 -3.31 19.61
C VAL A 33 5.45 -2.65 18.25
N LEU A 34 6.16 -1.56 17.99
CA LEU A 34 6.18 -0.93 16.67
C LEU A 34 6.73 -1.89 15.61
N LEU A 35 7.80 -2.63 15.90
CA LEU A 35 8.49 -3.57 15.00
C LEU A 35 7.76 -4.90 14.82
N SER A 36 6.85 -5.28 15.74
CA SER A 36 6.06 -6.52 15.64
C SER A 36 4.88 -6.44 14.65
N TYR A 37 4.87 -5.41 13.79
CA TYR A 37 3.83 -5.24 12.79
C TYR A 37 3.84 -6.39 11.75
N PRO A 38 2.66 -6.76 11.21
CA PRO A 38 2.58 -7.75 10.15
C PRO A 38 3.16 -7.18 8.85
N TYR A 39 4.29 -7.73 8.41
CA TYR A 39 5.01 -7.24 7.22
C TYR A 39 4.21 -7.47 5.93
N CYS A 40 3.72 -6.38 5.31
CA CYS A 40 2.79 -6.48 4.19
C CYS A 40 3.44 -6.69 2.82
N HIS A 41 4.77 -6.68 2.72
CA HIS A 41 5.49 -6.64 1.44
C HIS A 41 5.17 -7.83 0.53
N ALA A 42 5.16 -9.06 1.07
CA ALA A 42 4.84 -10.26 0.28
C ALA A 42 3.41 -10.22 -0.26
N ILE A 43 2.47 -9.70 0.55
CA ILE A 43 1.07 -9.54 0.16
C ILE A 43 0.95 -8.53 -0.99
N LEU A 44 1.66 -7.41 -0.92
CA LEU A 44 1.65 -6.39 -1.97
C LEU A 44 2.25 -6.90 -3.29
N VAL A 45 3.35 -7.66 -3.24
CA VAL A 45 3.93 -8.29 -4.44
C VAL A 45 2.98 -9.30 -5.08
N GLY A 46 2.29 -10.10 -4.26
CA GLY A 46 1.25 -11.01 -4.75
C GLY A 46 0.07 -10.26 -5.37
N TRP A 47 -0.31 -9.13 -4.77
CA TRP A 47 -1.41 -8.30 -5.22
C TRP A 47 -1.13 -7.59 -6.56
N THR A 48 0.06 -7.01 -6.73
CA THR A 48 0.49 -6.42 -8.01
C THR A 48 0.56 -7.48 -9.10
N SER A 49 1.07 -8.67 -8.78
CA SER A 49 1.09 -9.81 -9.70
C SER A 49 -0.31 -10.23 -10.14
N LYS A 50 -1.27 -10.33 -9.21
CA LYS A 50 -2.66 -10.69 -9.50
C LYS A 50 -3.36 -9.65 -10.38
N ASN A 51 -3.09 -8.37 -10.16
CA ASN A 51 -3.75 -7.28 -10.89
C ASN A 51 -3.16 -6.98 -12.27
N ALA A 52 -1.96 -7.49 -12.59
CA ALA A 52 -1.31 -7.26 -13.88
C ALA A 52 -1.95 -8.04 -15.06
N ASN A 53 -2.51 -9.23 -14.80
CA ASN A 53 -3.24 -10.11 -15.74
C ASN A 53 -2.55 -10.40 -17.10
N ASN A 54 -1.26 -10.11 -17.26
CA ASN A 54 -0.41 -10.44 -18.41
C ASN A 54 1.05 -10.57 -17.93
N VAL A 55 1.86 -11.39 -18.61
CA VAL A 55 3.26 -11.68 -18.23
C VAL A 55 4.14 -10.43 -18.32
N GLY A 56 4.00 -9.67 -19.43
CA GLY A 56 4.79 -8.45 -19.63
C GLY A 56 4.48 -7.36 -18.58
N THR A 57 3.20 -7.10 -18.33
CA THR A 57 2.77 -6.11 -17.33
C THR A 57 3.13 -6.55 -15.91
N ARG A 58 3.13 -7.86 -15.62
CA ARG A 58 3.55 -8.40 -14.32
C ARG A 58 5.02 -8.14 -14.03
N SER A 59 5.91 -8.38 -15.01
CA SER A 59 7.34 -8.11 -14.88
C SER A 59 7.62 -6.63 -14.64
N VAL A 60 7.04 -5.75 -15.46
CA VAL A 60 7.20 -4.29 -15.32
C VAL A 60 6.65 -3.78 -13.99
N SER A 61 5.45 -4.24 -13.59
CA SER A 61 4.84 -3.85 -12.32
C SER A 61 5.67 -4.30 -11.12
N SER A 62 6.29 -5.48 -11.18
CA SER A 62 7.12 -6.01 -10.08
C SER A 62 8.43 -5.24 -9.96
N ALA A 63 9.05 -4.87 -11.09
CA ALA A 63 10.24 -4.03 -11.11
C ALA A 63 9.95 -2.63 -10.55
N LEU A 64 8.86 -1.98 -11.00
CA LEU A 64 8.43 -0.67 -10.48
C LEU A 64 8.15 -0.71 -8.99
N TYR A 65 7.46 -1.75 -8.52
CA TYR A 65 7.20 -1.95 -7.09
C TYR A 65 8.51 -2.06 -6.30
N ASN A 66 9.47 -2.86 -6.76
CA ASN A 66 10.75 -3.02 -6.08
C ASN A 66 11.54 -1.69 -6.03
N MET A 67 11.62 -0.96 -7.14
CA MET A 67 12.29 0.35 -7.18
C MET A 67 11.63 1.36 -6.22
N ALA A 68 10.29 1.36 -6.11
CA ALA A 68 9.59 2.22 -5.17
C ALA A 68 9.91 1.87 -3.70
N VAL A 69 10.02 0.59 -3.36
CA VAL A 69 10.42 0.14 -2.02
C VAL A 69 11.85 0.60 -1.70
N GLN A 70 12.78 0.43 -2.64
CA GLN A 70 14.18 0.83 -2.44
C GLN A 70 14.33 2.35 -2.32
N LEU A 71 13.57 3.12 -3.11
CA LEU A 71 13.52 4.57 -2.96
C LEU A 71 12.99 4.98 -1.58
N GLY A 72 11.94 4.30 -1.09
CA GLY A 72 11.40 4.50 0.25
C GLY A 72 12.45 4.24 1.35
N ASN A 73 13.25 3.18 1.21
CA ASN A 73 14.35 2.88 2.13
C ASN A 73 15.41 3.99 2.15
N ILE A 74 15.78 4.52 0.99
CA ILE A 74 16.72 5.65 0.88
C ILE A 74 16.14 6.88 1.58
N CYS A 75 14.89 7.27 1.25
CA CYS A 75 14.23 8.41 1.89
C CYS A 75 14.11 8.23 3.41
N GLY A 76 13.85 7.01 3.89
CA GLY A 76 13.73 6.67 5.30
C GLY A 76 14.98 7.00 6.11
N ASN A 77 16.18 6.80 5.54
CA ASN A 77 17.45 7.12 6.20
C ASN A 77 17.65 8.63 6.44
N PHE A 78 16.90 9.50 5.76
CA PHE A 78 16.99 10.95 5.92
C PHE A 78 15.92 11.57 6.84
N ILE A 79 15.03 10.74 7.40
CA ILE A 79 13.95 11.20 8.29
C ILE A 79 14.51 11.62 9.65
N TYR A 80 15.36 10.80 10.25
CA TYR A 80 16.01 11.12 11.52
C TYR A 80 17.31 11.87 11.27
N ARG A 81 17.39 13.11 11.76
CA ARG A 81 18.53 14.00 11.55
C ARG A 81 19.18 14.38 12.88
N ALA A 82 20.48 14.65 12.85
CA ALA A 82 21.26 14.91 14.05
C ALA A 82 20.87 16.20 14.78
N ASP A 83 20.29 17.17 14.07
CA ASP A 83 19.78 18.44 14.59
C ASP A 83 18.51 18.29 15.44
N ASP A 84 17.77 17.19 15.28
CA ASP A 84 16.51 16.92 15.98
C ASP A 84 16.69 16.01 17.22
N LYS A 85 17.94 15.76 17.62
CA LYS A 85 18.27 15.05 18.87
C LYS A 85 17.85 15.87 20.09
N PRO A 86 17.44 15.23 21.22
CA PRO A 86 17.34 13.79 21.46
C PRO A 86 15.93 13.20 21.19
N LEU A 87 14.89 14.03 21.10
CA LEU A 87 13.48 13.60 21.07
C LEU A 87 12.91 13.37 19.66
N TYR A 88 13.64 13.81 18.61
CA TYR A 88 13.30 13.62 17.20
C TYR A 88 11.86 14.00 16.83
N HIS A 89 11.38 15.14 17.33
CA HIS A 89 9.99 15.55 17.15
C HIS A 89 9.63 15.76 15.67
N ARG A 90 10.56 16.29 14.86
CA ARG A 90 10.34 16.50 13.43
C ARG A 90 10.29 15.15 12.70
N GLY A 91 11.24 14.26 12.96
CA GLY A 91 11.26 12.93 12.36
C GLY A 91 9.98 12.13 12.70
N ASN A 92 9.58 12.12 13.96
CA ASN A 92 8.36 11.46 14.42
C ASN A 92 7.09 12.07 13.80
N THR A 93 7.04 13.40 13.61
CA THR A 93 5.91 14.05 12.92
C THR A 93 5.83 13.62 11.45
N GLN A 94 6.97 13.56 10.75
CA GLN A 94 7.04 13.09 9.37
C GLN A 94 6.55 11.64 9.25
N LEU A 95 6.91 10.77 10.19
CA LEU A 95 6.41 9.39 10.22
C LEU A 95 4.90 9.31 10.40
N VAL A 96 4.30 10.15 11.25
CA VAL A 96 2.83 10.22 11.39
C VAL A 96 2.19 10.64 10.06
N ILE A 97 2.72 11.68 9.41
CA ILE A 97 2.20 12.18 8.13
C ILE A 97 2.29 11.08 7.05
N ILE A 98 3.44 10.40 6.94
CA ILE A 98 3.65 9.30 5.98
C ILE A 98 2.69 8.14 6.26
N ASN A 99 2.46 7.80 7.53
CA ASN A 99 1.54 6.74 7.91
C ASN A 99 0.10 7.07 7.49
N ILE A 100 -0.37 8.27 7.81
CA ILE A 100 -1.71 8.75 7.41
C ILE A 100 -1.84 8.77 5.89
N ALA A 101 -0.83 9.31 5.18
CA ALA A 101 -0.81 9.32 3.72
C ALA A 101 -0.89 7.90 3.14
N SER A 102 -0.19 6.93 3.74
CA SER A 102 -0.28 5.51 3.34
C SER A 102 -1.70 4.97 3.49
N ILE A 103 -2.38 5.24 4.61
CA ILE A 103 -3.78 4.84 4.84
C ILE A 103 -4.69 5.42 3.75
N VAL A 104 -4.54 6.72 3.47
CA VAL A 104 -5.32 7.41 2.43
C VAL A 104 -5.10 6.77 1.06
N VAL A 105 -3.84 6.49 0.68
CA VAL A 105 -3.53 5.83 -0.60
C VAL A 105 -4.16 4.43 -0.70
N PHE A 106 -4.13 3.64 0.38
CA PHE A 106 -4.81 2.33 0.40
C PHE A 106 -6.33 2.47 0.22
N LEU A 107 -6.95 3.43 0.90
CA LEU A 107 -8.38 3.70 0.76
C LEU A 107 -8.74 4.14 -0.66
N LEU A 108 -7.99 5.09 -1.23
CA LEU A 108 -8.18 5.56 -2.60
C LEU A 108 -8.03 4.41 -3.60
N THR A 109 -7.03 3.54 -3.40
CA THR A 109 -6.82 2.38 -4.28
C THR A 109 -7.99 1.39 -4.21
N LYS A 110 -8.51 1.13 -3.00
CA LYS A 110 -9.70 0.29 -2.82
C LYS A 110 -10.92 0.89 -3.50
N VAL A 111 -11.19 2.19 -3.29
CA VAL A 111 -12.31 2.90 -3.93
C VAL A 111 -12.19 2.85 -5.44
N TYR A 112 -10.98 3.07 -5.98
CA TYR A 112 -10.70 2.99 -7.41
C TYR A 112 -11.03 1.60 -7.97
N TYR A 113 -10.52 0.53 -7.36
CA TYR A 113 -10.77 -0.84 -7.83
C TYR A 113 -12.23 -1.26 -7.71
N VAL A 114 -12.91 -0.92 -6.61
CA VAL A 114 -14.35 -1.20 -6.44
C VAL A 114 -15.17 -0.46 -7.50
N THR A 115 -14.89 0.84 -7.71
CA THR A 115 -15.61 1.63 -8.71
C THR A 115 -15.37 1.09 -10.12
N ARG A 116 -14.13 0.73 -10.46
CA ARG A 116 -13.78 0.17 -11.76
C ARG A 116 -14.44 -1.19 -11.98
N ASN A 117 -14.46 -2.05 -10.97
CA ASN A 117 -15.16 -3.34 -11.04
C ASN A 117 -16.67 -3.16 -11.24
N ARG A 118 -17.30 -2.23 -10.51
CA ARG A 118 -18.74 -1.91 -10.66
C ARG A 118 -19.08 -1.37 -12.05
N GLN A 119 -18.26 -0.47 -12.60
CA GLN A 119 -18.45 0.05 -13.97
C GLN A 119 -18.41 -1.09 -14.99
N ARG A 120 -17.41 -1.98 -14.88
CA ARG A 120 -17.27 -3.13 -15.77
C ARG A 120 -18.39 -4.14 -15.59
N GLU A 121 -18.84 -4.35 -14.37
CA GLU A 121 -19.96 -5.24 -14.06
C GLU A 121 -21.26 -4.74 -14.67
N LYS A 122 -21.55 -3.44 -14.56
CA LYS A 122 -22.73 -2.83 -15.18
C LYS A 122 -22.75 -3.02 -16.71
N ILE A 123 -21.60 -2.85 -17.36
CA ILE A 123 -21.48 -3.07 -18.81
C ILE A 123 -21.63 -4.56 -19.13
N TRP A 124 -20.95 -5.42 -18.38
CA TRP A 124 -20.98 -6.87 -18.60
C TRP A 124 -22.37 -7.48 -18.38
N SER A 125 -23.09 -7.05 -17.34
CA SER A 125 -24.44 -7.52 -17.03
C SER A 125 -25.50 -7.01 -18.01
N ALA A 126 -25.21 -5.93 -18.74
CA ALA A 126 -26.09 -5.40 -19.77
C ALA A 126 -25.93 -6.14 -21.12
N MET A 127 -24.85 -6.91 -21.31
CA MET A 127 -24.61 -7.70 -22.52
C MET A 127 -25.40 -9.00 -22.51
N THR A 128 -25.92 -9.42 -23.67
CA THR A 128 -26.57 -10.72 -23.82
C THR A 128 -25.55 -11.87 -23.72
N PRO A 129 -25.99 -13.12 -23.45
CA PRO A 129 -25.10 -14.28 -23.44
C PRO A 129 -24.31 -14.46 -24.75
N GLU A 130 -24.91 -14.14 -25.90
CA GLU A 130 -24.24 -14.18 -27.21
C GLU A 130 -23.16 -13.11 -27.32
N GLU A 131 -23.45 -11.88 -26.90
CA GLU A 131 -22.48 -10.76 -26.89
C GLU A 131 -21.31 -11.03 -25.95
N GLN A 132 -21.55 -11.61 -24.78
CA GLN A 132 -20.48 -12.01 -23.84
C GLN A 132 -19.59 -13.11 -24.43
N ARG A 133 -20.18 -14.07 -25.17
CA ARG A 133 -19.43 -15.12 -25.88
C ARG A 133 -18.60 -14.53 -27.01
N ASP A 134 -19.17 -13.62 -27.79
CA ASP A 134 -18.46 -12.94 -28.86
C ASP A 134 -17.30 -12.10 -28.33
N TYR A 135 -17.53 -11.34 -27.25
CA TYR A 135 -16.50 -10.56 -26.58
C TYR A 135 -15.34 -11.44 -26.09
N LYS A 136 -15.63 -12.59 -25.46
CA LYS A 136 -14.56 -13.50 -25.01
C LYS A 136 -13.71 -14.02 -26.16
N ARG A 137 -14.29 -14.21 -27.34
CA ARG A 137 -13.63 -14.77 -28.53
C ARG A 137 -12.88 -13.72 -29.34
N ASN A 138 -13.44 -12.53 -29.49
CA ASN A 138 -12.98 -11.52 -30.46
C ASN A 138 -12.44 -10.23 -29.80
N ALA A 139 -12.42 -10.13 -28.46
CA ALA A 139 -11.92 -8.92 -27.79
C ALA A 139 -10.46 -8.64 -28.15
N LYS A 140 -10.20 -7.40 -28.61
CA LYS A 140 -8.86 -6.87 -28.85
C LYS A 140 -8.13 -6.48 -27.57
N GLU A 141 -8.89 -6.19 -26.50
CA GLU A 141 -8.36 -5.83 -25.20
C GLU A 141 -7.66 -7.04 -24.54
N THR A 142 -6.49 -6.81 -23.95
CA THR A 142 -5.71 -7.86 -23.27
C THR A 142 -5.43 -7.50 -21.81
N GLY A 143 -5.18 -8.53 -21.00
CA GLY A 143 -4.79 -8.37 -19.59
C GLY A 143 -5.83 -7.63 -18.75
N SER A 144 -5.39 -6.65 -17.98
CA SER A 144 -6.24 -5.94 -17.01
C SER A 144 -7.23 -4.96 -17.65
N SER A 145 -7.12 -4.70 -18.95
CA SER A 145 -8.03 -3.83 -19.72
C SER A 145 -9.36 -4.50 -20.07
N ARG A 146 -9.42 -5.84 -20.06
CA ARG A 146 -10.64 -6.58 -20.44
C ARG A 146 -11.82 -6.30 -19.51
N LEU A 147 -13.03 -6.36 -20.06
CA LEU A 147 -14.29 -6.17 -19.33
C LEU A 147 -14.61 -7.33 -18.37
N ASP A 148 -14.16 -8.55 -18.68
CA ASP A 148 -14.30 -9.73 -17.83
C ASP A 148 -13.28 -9.77 -16.67
N PHE A 149 -12.25 -8.93 -16.71
CA PHE A 149 -11.28 -8.82 -15.63
C PHE A 149 -11.83 -8.02 -14.43
N ARG A 150 -11.56 -8.53 -13.22
CA ARG A 150 -11.89 -7.89 -11.95
C ARG A 150 -10.62 -7.69 -11.12
N PHE A 151 -10.38 -6.46 -10.69
CA PHE A 151 -9.28 -6.13 -9.80
C PHE A 151 -9.52 -6.76 -8.42
N ALA A 152 -8.48 -7.37 -7.86
CA ALA A 152 -8.48 -7.75 -6.44
C ALA A 152 -8.28 -6.49 -5.60
N HIS A 153 -9.03 -6.33 -4.51
CA HIS A 153 -9.02 -5.12 -3.67
C HIS A 153 -9.16 -5.45 -2.18
#